data_AF-A0A7R9Z178-F1
#
_entry.id   AF-A0A7R9Z178-F1
#
_cell.length_a   1.000
_cell.length_b   1.000
_cell.length_c   1.000
_cell.angle_alpha   90.00
_cell.angle_beta   90.00
_cell.angle_gamma   90.00
#
_symmetry.space_group_name_H-M   'P 1'
#
loop_
_entity.id
_entity.type
_entity.pdbx_description
1 polymer ?
#
loop_
_entity_poly.entity_id
_entity_poly.type
_entity_poly.pdbx_seq_one_letter_code
_entity_poly.pdbx_strand_id
1 'polypeptide(L)'
;DHHRVDSVYHGTRLIKPGMDGVYATVLEMTWSDTNQAGKAPKIRSTFVETSRFEPDPTLKEMTDRAYDVLLPLRNTELMQVPSEFEPLSSKNSRGTVTTMGRF
;
A
#
# COMPACT_ATOMS: atom_id res chain seq x y z
N ASP A 1 4.55 6.40 7.59
CA ASP A 1 3.17 6.59 8.07
C ASP A 1 2.22 6.01 7.02
N HIS A 2 1.56 4.89 7.34
CA HIS A 2 0.68 4.14 6.44
C HIS A 2 -0.81 4.46 6.69
N HIS A 3 -1.11 5.50 7.48
CA HIS A 3 -2.46 5.72 7.98
C HIS A 3 -3.43 6.27 6.92
N ARG A 4 -4.69 5.83 7.03
CA ARG A 4 -5.83 6.40 6.30
C ARG A 4 -6.27 7.68 7.00
N VAL A 5 -6.58 8.72 6.23
CA VAL A 5 -6.97 10.03 6.77
C VAL A 5 -8.24 10.51 6.07
N ASP A 6 -9.26 10.83 6.85
CA ASP A 6 -10.42 11.62 6.42
C ASP A 6 -10.73 12.62 7.54
N SER A 7 -10.21 13.84 7.42
CA SER A 7 -10.30 14.85 8.47
C SER A 7 -10.29 16.26 7.89
N VAL A 8 -10.75 17.24 8.68
CA VAL A 8 -10.74 18.66 8.29
C VAL A 8 -9.60 19.37 9.02
N TYR A 9 -8.71 19.99 8.25
CA TYR A 9 -7.61 20.82 8.73
C TYR A 9 -7.77 22.24 8.18
N HIS A 10 -7.89 23.23 9.06
CA HIS A 10 -8.04 24.66 8.70
C HIS A 10 -9.11 24.94 7.62
N GLY A 11 -10.25 24.23 7.69
CA GLY A 11 -11.34 24.37 6.72
C GLY A 11 -11.15 23.57 5.43
N THR A 12 -10.01 22.93 5.21
CA THR A 12 -9.76 22.02 4.10
C THR A 12 -9.97 20.57 4.55
N ARG A 13 -10.79 19.82 3.82
CA ARG A 13 -10.92 18.37 4.05
C ARG A 13 -9.78 17.63 3.37
N LEU A 14 -8.98 16.92 4.16
CA LEU A 14 -7.90 16.05 3.69
C LEU A 14 -8.41 14.60 3.63
N ILE A 15 -8.32 14.01 2.45
CA ILE A 15 -8.71 12.63 2.20
C ILE A 15 -7.51 11.88 1.62
N LYS A 16 -7.05 10.84 2.33
CA LYS A 16 -5.89 10.01 1.95
C LYS A 16 -6.20 8.53 2.22
N PRO A 17 -6.14 7.64 1.21
CA PRO A 17 -6.48 6.23 1.37
C PRO A 17 -5.36 5.36 1.98
N GLY A 18 -4.30 5.96 2.54
CA GLY A 18 -3.13 5.23 3.03
C GLY A 18 -2.01 5.13 1.99
N MET A 19 -1.36 3.97 1.89
CA MET A 19 -0.22 3.67 1.01
C MET A 19 -0.42 2.30 0.33
N ASP A 20 0.45 1.98 -0.64
CA ASP A 20 0.57 0.65 -1.28
C ASP A 20 -0.66 0.14 -2.04
N GLY A 21 -1.61 1.03 -2.33
CA GLY A 21 -2.80 0.68 -3.10
C GLY A 21 -3.77 -0.26 -2.38
N VAL A 22 -3.65 -0.45 -1.05
CA VAL A 22 -4.55 -1.32 -0.25
C VAL A 22 -5.99 -0.81 -0.27
N TYR A 23 -6.16 0.51 -0.24
CA TYR A 23 -7.46 1.16 -0.38
C TYR A 23 -7.47 2.16 -1.53
N ALA A 24 -8.63 2.30 -2.17
CA ALA A 24 -8.96 3.40 -3.05
C ALA A 24 -9.92 4.37 -2.34
N THR A 25 -9.82 5.66 -2.69
CA THR A 25 -10.82 6.65 -2.26
C THR A 25 -11.95 6.68 -3.28
N VAL A 26 -13.19 6.44 -2.83
CA VAL A 26 -14.39 6.74 -3.61
C VAL A 26 -14.92 8.08 -3.10
N LEU A 27 -14.85 9.11 -3.94
CA LEU A 27 -15.32 10.46 -3.65
C LEU A 27 -16.59 10.74 -4.45
N GLU A 28 -17.67 11.05 -3.75
CA GLU A 28 -18.95 11.42 -4.34
C GLU A 28 -19.24 12.88 -4.02
N MET A 29 -19.46 13.65 -5.09
CA MET A 29 -19.80 15.06 -5.02
C MET A 29 -21.15 15.27 -5.69
N THR A 30 -22.12 15.75 -4.93
CA THR A 30 -23.50 15.93 -5.41
C THR A 30 -23.92 17.38 -5.32
N TRP A 31 -24.37 17.93 -6.45
CA TRP A 31 -25.10 19.20 -6.53
C TRP A 31 -26.58 18.89 -6.70
N SER A 32 -27.44 19.43 -5.84
CA SER A 32 -28.85 19.07 -5.78
C SER A 32 -29.71 19.64 -6.92
N ASP A 33 -29.24 20.68 -7.61
CA ASP A 33 -29.98 21.38 -8.67
C ASP A 33 -28.98 22.07 -9.62
N THR A 34 -29.26 22.01 -10.93
CA THR A 34 -28.45 22.59 -12.00
C THR A 34 -28.43 24.12 -11.97
N ASN A 35 -29.38 24.77 -11.31
CA ASN A 35 -29.47 26.23 -11.20
C ASN A 35 -28.66 26.81 -10.02
N GLN A 36 -27.89 26.00 -9.30
CA GLN A 36 -27.15 26.43 -8.11
C GLN A 36 -25.71 26.89 -8.39
N ALA A 37 -25.55 27.77 -9.38
CA ALA A 37 -24.27 28.43 -9.63
C ALA A 37 -23.74 29.05 -8.31
N GLY A 38 -22.58 28.61 -7.85
CA GLY A 38 -21.90 29.11 -6.65
C GLY A 38 -22.20 28.40 -5.33
N LYS A 39 -23.04 27.35 -5.27
CA LYS A 39 -23.23 26.56 -4.04
C LYS A 39 -22.27 25.39 -3.94
N ALA A 40 -21.80 25.10 -2.72
CA ALA A 40 -20.91 23.98 -2.43
C ALA A 40 -21.64 22.64 -2.59
N PRO A 41 -20.99 21.60 -3.16
CA PRO A 41 -21.58 20.27 -3.24
C PRO A 41 -21.69 19.62 -1.87
N LYS A 42 -22.60 18.65 -1.74
CA LYS A 42 -22.52 17.64 -0.69
C LYS A 42 -21.39 16.67 -1.04
N ILE A 43 -20.45 16.46 -0.12
CA ILE A 43 -19.30 15.58 -0.34
C ILE A 43 -19.40 14.36 0.58
N ARG A 44 -19.37 13.16 -0.01
CA ARG A 44 -19.21 11.89 0.70
C ARG A 44 -17.92 11.22 0.24
N SER A 45 -17.17 10.62 1.16
CA SER A 45 -15.99 9.83 0.83
C SER A 45 -16.02 8.52 1.58
N THR A 46 -15.56 7.47 0.93
CA THR A 46 -15.36 6.15 1.53
C THR A 46 -14.02 5.59 1.07
N PHE A 47 -13.40 4.77 1.93
CA PHE A 47 -12.23 3.98 1.55
C PHE A 47 -12.67 2.56 1.26
N VAL A 48 -12.37 2.10 0.06
CA VAL A 48 -12.73 0.78 -0.41
C VAL A 48 -11.46 -0.03 -0.57
N GLU A 49 -11.45 -1.23 0.00
CA GLU A 49 -10.32 -2.15 -0.09
C GLU A 49 -10.23 -2.69 -1.52
N THR A 50 -9.07 -2.54 -2.16
CA THR A 50 -8.88 -2.89 -3.58
C THR A 50 -8.87 -4.40 -3.81
N SER A 51 -8.46 -5.17 -2.81
CA SER A 51 -8.45 -6.65 -2.82
C SER A 51 -9.83 -7.29 -2.98
N ARG A 52 -10.92 -6.51 -2.81
CA ARG A 52 -12.31 -6.97 -2.99
C ARG A 52 -12.74 -7.05 -4.45
N PHE A 53 -11.90 -6.56 -5.37
CA PHE A 53 -12.18 -6.54 -6.80
C PHE A 53 -11.20 -7.48 -7.50
N GLU A 54 -11.71 -8.22 -8.48
CA GLU A 54 -10.84 -8.99 -9.35
C GLU A 54 -9.93 -8.05 -10.15
N PRO A 55 -8.64 -8.39 -10.32
CA PRO A 55 -7.75 -7.62 -11.16
C PRO A 55 -8.28 -7.53 -12.59
N ASP A 56 -8.16 -6.35 -13.19
CA ASP A 56 -8.42 -6.20 -14.61
C ASP A 56 -7.47 -7.13 -15.40
N PRO A 57 -8.00 -8.00 -16.29
CA PRO A 57 -7.20 -9.02 -16.94
C PRO A 57 -6.09 -8.44 -17.84
N THR A 58 -6.35 -7.30 -18.49
CA THR A 58 -5.37 -6.65 -19.35
C THR A 58 -4.24 -6.02 -18.52
N LEU A 59 -4.57 -5.32 -17.44
CA LEU A 59 -3.57 -4.76 -16.54
C LEU A 59 -2.78 -5.85 -15.82
N LYS A 60 -3.43 -6.95 -15.47
CA LYS A 60 -2.76 -8.11 -14.88
C LYS A 60 -1.72 -8.69 -15.82
N GLU A 61 -2.07 -8.95 -17.09
CA GLU A 61 -1.11 -9.46 -18.08
C GLU A 61 0.08 -8.51 -18.27
N MET A 62 -0.16 -7.21 -18.35
CA MET A 62 0.90 -6.21 -18.44
C MET A 62 1.81 -6.21 -17.21
N THR A 63 1.22 -6.35 -16.03
CA THR A 63 1.94 -6.41 -14.75
C THR A 63 2.79 -7.67 -14.70
N ASP A 64 2.21 -8.84 -14.96
CA ASP A 64 2.91 -10.12 -14.97
C ASP A 64 4.12 -10.06 -15.91
N ARG A 65 3.93 -9.58 -17.16
CA ARG A 65 5.03 -9.40 -18.12
C ARG A 65 6.11 -8.44 -17.64
N ALA A 66 5.74 -7.37 -16.93
CA ALA A 66 6.68 -6.43 -16.36
C ALA A 66 7.50 -7.04 -15.20
N TYR A 67 6.94 -8.01 -14.46
CA TYR A 67 7.63 -8.71 -13.38
C TYR A 67 8.40 -9.95 -13.85
N ASP A 68 8.05 -10.53 -15.00
CA ASP A 68 8.74 -11.70 -15.57
C ASP A 68 10.24 -11.45 -15.78
N VAL A 69 10.63 -10.21 -16.14
CA VAL A 69 12.05 -9.83 -16.30
C VAL A 69 12.83 -9.90 -14.98
N LEU A 70 12.14 -9.82 -13.84
CA LEU A 70 12.72 -9.91 -12.50
C LEU A 70 12.74 -11.35 -11.98
N LEU A 71 12.11 -12.30 -12.68
CA LEU A 71 12.04 -13.69 -12.26
C LEU A 71 13.43 -14.34 -12.08
N PRO A 72 14.44 -14.07 -12.95
CA PRO A 72 15.80 -14.56 -12.71
C PRO A 72 16.39 -13.99 -11.40
N LEU A 73 16.16 -12.71 -11.11
CA LEU A 73 16.69 -12.05 -9.91
C LEU A 73 16.12 -12.66 -8.64
N ARG A 74 14.83 -13.02 -8.63
CA ARG A 74 14.18 -13.68 -7.49
C ARG A 74 14.85 -15.00 -7.11
N ASN A 75 15.40 -15.71 -8.08
CA ASN A 75 16.02 -17.03 -7.90
C ASN A 75 17.55 -16.99 -7.94
N THR A 76 18.14 -15.80 -8.03
CA THR A 76 19.59 -15.67 -8.05
C THR A 76 20.13 -15.83 -6.63
N GLU A 77 20.99 -16.82 -6.41
CA GLU A 77 21.77 -16.92 -5.17
C GLU A 77 22.70 -15.70 -5.10
N LEU A 78 22.48 -14.82 -4.12
CA LEU A 78 23.33 -13.66 -3.90
C LEU A 78 24.62 -14.04 -3.17
N MET A 79 24.51 -14.94 -2.19
CA MET A 79 25.62 -15.54 -1.47
C MET A 79 25.15 -16.78 -0.72
N GLN A 80 26.09 -17.67 -0.41
CA GLN A 80 25.87 -18.70 0.60
C GLN A 80 25.80 -18.06 1.99
N VAL A 81 24.93 -18.57 2.85
CA VAL A 81 24.81 -18.10 4.24
C VAL A 81 26.13 -18.42 4.98
N PRO A 82 26.88 -17.41 5.47
CA PRO A 82 28.12 -17.65 6.19
C PRO A 82 27.86 -18.35 7.52
N SER A 83 28.81 -19.17 7.97
CA SER A 83 28.70 -19.87 9.26
C SER A 83 28.53 -18.91 10.44
N GLU A 84 29.10 -17.71 10.37
CA GLU A 84 28.99 -16.66 11.39
C GLU A 84 27.59 -16.04 11.46
N PHE A 85 26.75 -16.23 10.43
CA PHE A 85 25.35 -15.80 10.40
C PHE A 85 24.45 -16.80 11.15
N GLU A 86 24.90 -18.04 11.34
CA GLU A 86 24.19 -19.09 12.07
C GLU A 86 24.45 -19.02 13.59
N PRO A 87 23.48 -19.39 14.45
CA PRO A 87 22.16 -19.92 14.12
C PRO A 87 21.12 -18.82 13.87
N LEU A 88 20.28 -19.02 12.85
CA LEU A 88 19.10 -18.18 12.60
C LEU A 88 17.97 -18.60 13.55
N SER A 89 17.80 -17.86 14.64
CA SER A 89 16.74 -18.10 15.62
C SER A 89 16.01 -16.83 16.02
N SER A 90 14.69 -16.92 16.15
CA SER A 90 13.85 -15.88 16.74
C SER A 90 13.88 -15.90 18.28
N LYS A 91 14.47 -16.92 18.90
CA LYS A 91 14.47 -17.09 20.36
C LYS A 91 15.30 -16.00 21.03
N ASN A 92 14.64 -15.21 21.87
CA ASN A 92 15.25 -14.11 22.63
C ASN A 92 16.02 -13.08 21.78
N SER A 93 15.67 -12.91 20.50
CA SER A 93 16.36 -11.97 19.60
C SER A 93 16.27 -10.50 20.02
N ARG A 94 15.29 -10.16 20.87
CA ARG A 94 15.13 -8.83 21.46
C ARG A 94 15.89 -8.65 22.78
N GLY A 95 16.27 -9.74 23.43
CA GLY A 95 16.89 -9.73 24.76
C GLY A 95 18.39 -10.05 24.74
N THR A 96 18.95 -10.45 23.60
CA THR A 96 20.39 -10.64 23.43
C THR A 96 20.82 -10.34 22.01
N VAL A 97 22.09 -10.02 21.84
CA VAL A 97 22.66 -9.78 20.50
C VAL A 97 22.71 -11.10 19.72
N THR A 98 22.09 -11.11 18.53
CA THR A 98 22.05 -12.29 17.64
C THR A 98 23.19 -12.24 16.62
N THR A 99 23.53 -13.39 16.04
CA THR A 99 24.51 -13.51 14.95
C THR A 99 24.08 -12.73 13.71
N MET A 100 22.81 -12.88 13.31
CA MET A 100 22.17 -12.07 12.26
C MET A 100 22.23 -10.55 12.52
N GLY A 101 22.14 -10.12 13.77
CA GLY A 101 22.17 -8.69 14.11
C GLY A 101 23.58 -8.09 14.17
N ARG A 102 24.63 -8.92 14.19
CA ARG A 102 26.04 -8.48 14.19
C ARG A 102 26.64 -8.38 12.79
N PHE A 103 26.14 -9.18 11.87
CA PHE A 103 26.61 -9.26 10.48
C PHE A 103 25.87 -8.23 9.63
#